data_AF-K2B374-F1
#
_entry.id   AF-K2B374-F1
#
_cell.length_a   1.000
_cell.length_b   1.000
_cell.length_c   1.000
_cell.angle_alpha   90.00
_cell.angle_beta   90.00
_cell.angle_gamma   90.00
#
_symmetry.space_group_name_H-M   'P 1'
#
loop_
_entity.id
_entity.type
_entity.pdbx_description
1 polymer ?
#
loop_
_entity_poly.entity_id
_entity_poly.type
_entity_poly.pdbx_seq_one_letter_code
_entity_poly.pdbx_strand_id
1 'polypeptide(L)' 'QAAGVIHTDFEKKFIKADCVTYEDFISAGGWHGAKEQGKVRQEGREYVMQGGDVVEFKIGA' A
#
# COMPACT_ATOMS: atom_id res chain seq x y z
N GLN A 1 -7.99 -8.72 6.00
CA GLN A 1 -7.29 -9.18 7.23
C GLN A 1 -5.76 -9.21 7.03
N ALA A 2 -5.13 -8.10 6.62
CA ALA A 2 -3.67 -8.00 6.46
C ALA A 2 -3.03 -7.06 7.51
N ALA A 3 -3.76 -6.04 7.98
CA ALA A 3 -3.27 -5.10 8.99
C ALA A 3 -3.01 -5.74 10.37
N GLY A 4 -3.78 -6.77 10.75
CA GLY A 4 -3.61 -7.49 12.01
C GLY A 4 -2.38 -8.40 12.09
N VAL A 5 -1.73 -8.70 10.96
CA VAL A 5 -0.51 -9.54 10.92
C VAL A 5 0.75 -8.71 11.17
N ILE A 6 0.71 -7.39 10.93
CA ILE A 6 1.89 -6.51 11.02
C ILE A 6 2.05 -5.92 12.44
N HIS A 7 0.96 -5.50 13.11
CA HIS A 7 0.87 -5.28 14.56
C HIS A 7 -0.54 -4.78 14.90
N THR A 8 -1.09 -5.12 16.08
CA THR A 8 -2.39 -4.61 16.57
C THR A 8 -2.47 -3.07 16.69
N ASP A 9 -1.34 -2.38 16.74
CA ASP A 9 -1.27 -0.92 16.75
C ASP A 9 -1.56 -0.28 15.38
N PHE A 10 -1.29 -1.00 14.28
CA PHE A 10 -1.59 -0.49 12.94
C PHE A 10 -3.09 -0.42 12.68
N GLU A 11 -3.89 -1.36 13.21
CA GLU A 11 -5.35 -1.31 13.05
C GLU A 11 -5.99 -0.05 13.63
N LYS A 12 -5.43 0.48 14.73
CA LYS A 12 -5.97 1.67 15.40
C LYS A 12 -5.58 2.97 14.68
N LYS A 13 -4.35 3.06 14.16
CA LYS A 13 -3.78 4.28 13.55
C LYS A 13 -3.78 4.28 12.02
N PHE A 14 -4.28 3.24 11.38
CA PHE A 14 -4.35 3.16 9.92
C PHE A 14 -5.25 4.26 9.35
N ILE A 15 -4.72 5.07 8.44
CA ILE A 15 -5.49 6.02 7.65
C ILE A 15 -5.75 5.44 6.28
N LYS A 16 -4.69 5.04 5.57
CA LYS A 16 -4.74 4.48 4.21
C LYS A 16 -3.45 3.74 3.86
N ALA A 17 -3.48 2.91 2.84
CA ALA A 17 -2.30 2.33 2.23
C ALA A 17 -2.26 2.68 0.74
N ASP A 18 -1.13 3.18 0.27
CA ASP A 18 -0.87 3.27 -1.17
C ASP A 18 -0.28 1.92 -1.61
N CYS A 19 -0.94 1.24 -2.56
CA CYS A 19 -0.60 -0.09 -3.05
C CYS A 19 -0.31 -0.05 -4.55
N VAL A 20 0.72 -0.75 -4.98
CA VAL A 20 1.08 -0.91 -6.40
C VAL A 20 1.69 -2.30 -6.60
N THR A 21 1.47 -2.92 -7.76
CA THR A 21 2.08 -4.23 -8.04
C THR A 21 3.59 -4.07 -8.18
N TYR A 22 4.36 -5.10 -7.83
CA TYR A 22 5.82 -5.08 -7.95
C TYR A 22 6.27 -4.83 -9.40
N GLU A 23 5.61 -5.46 -10.37
CA GLU A 23 5.92 -5.29 -11.79
C GLU A 23 5.72 -3.84 -12.23
N ASP A 24 4.63 -3.22 -11.82
CA ASP A 24 4.34 -1.82 -12.11
C ASP A 24 5.28 -0.87 -11.37
N PHE A 25 5.64 -1.19 -10.14
CA PHE A 25 6.57 -0.40 -9.33
C PHE A 25 7.96 -0.34 -9.97
N ILE A 26 8.48 -1.49 -10.39
CA ILE A 26 9.77 -1.59 -11.07
C ILE A 26 9.70 -0.91 -12.44
N SER A 27 8.66 -1.22 -13.23
CA SER A 27 8.48 -0.65 -14.57
C SER A 27 8.31 0.87 -14.55
N ALA A 28 7.75 1.41 -13.47
CA ALA A 28 7.55 2.85 -13.31
C ALA A 28 8.73 3.57 -12.62
N GLY A 29 9.81 2.86 -12.27
CA GLY A 29 10.97 3.47 -11.62
C GLY A 29 10.72 3.91 -10.18
N GLY A 30 9.80 3.25 -9.48
CA GLY A 30 9.45 3.51 -8.08
C GLY A 30 8.18 4.34 -7.89
N TRP A 31 7.96 4.83 -6.66
CA TRP A 31 6.71 5.48 -6.26
C TRP A 31 6.35 6.72 -7.06
N HIS A 32 7.34 7.54 -7.43
CA HIS A 32 7.09 8.78 -8.16
C HIS A 32 6.52 8.48 -9.54
N GLY A 33 7.19 7.64 -10.34
CA GLY A 33 6.70 7.29 -11.66
C GLY A 33 5.45 6.42 -11.61
N ALA A 34 5.28 5.56 -10.60
CA ALA A 34 4.04 4.80 -10.43
C ALA A 34 2.84 5.74 -10.18
N LYS A 35 3.06 6.82 -9.43
CA LYS A 35 2.03 7.83 -9.15
C LYS A 35 1.73 8.69 -10.38
N GLU A 36 2.74 9.10 -11.13
CA GLU A 36 2.55 9.84 -12.39
C GLU A 36 1.82 9.01 -13.45
N GLN A 37 2.08 7.71 -13.49
CA GLN A 37 1.40 6.76 -14.37
C GLN A 37 0.01 6.35 -13.88
N GLY A 38 -0.44 6.84 -12.70
CA GLY A 38 -1.74 6.50 -12.13
C GLY A 38 -1.89 5.04 -11.69
N LYS A 39 -0.77 4.33 -11.47
CA LYS A 39 -0.75 2.92 -11.08
C LYS A 39 -0.85 2.69 -9.57
N VAL A 40 -0.71 3.74 -8.78
CA VAL A 40 -0.85 3.69 -7.32
C VAL A 40 -2.33 3.66 -6.95
N ARG A 41 -2.75 2.61 -6.25
CA ARG A 41 -4.10 2.45 -5.71
C ARG A 41 -4.12 2.85 -4.25
N GLN A 42 -5.14 3.57 -3.82
CA GLN A 42 -5.33 3.88 -2.40
C GLN A 42 -6.31 2.90 -1.81
N GLU A 43 -5.79 2.02 -0.96
CA GLU A 43 -6.52 0.92 -0.37
C GLU A 43 -6.86 1.20 1.09
N GLY A 44 -8.08 0.82 1.46
CA GLY A 44 -8.62 0.96 2.80
C GLY A 44 -8.25 -0.21 3.72
N ARG A 45 -8.81 -0.20 4.94
CA ARG A 45 -8.57 -1.22 5.98
C ARG A 45 -9.02 -2.63 5.56
N GLU A 46 -9.98 -2.70 4.65
CA GLU A 46 -10.60 -3.95 4.21
C GLU A 46 -9.81 -4.65 3.10
N TYR A 47 -8.83 -3.96 2.51
CA TYR A 47 -8.05 -4.52 1.42
C TYR A 47 -7.23 -5.74 1.88
N VAL A 48 -7.30 -6.79 1.07
CA VAL A 48 -6.52 -8.00 1.25
C VAL A 48 -5.33 -7.91 0.30
N MET A 49 -4.16 -7.62 0.88
CA MET A 49 -2.89 -7.54 0.16
C MET A 49 -2.63 -8.84 -0.60
N GLN A 50 -2.15 -8.72 -1.83
CA GLN A 50 -1.74 -9.87 -2.63
C GLN A 50 -0.22 -10.02 -2.64
N GLY A 51 0.23 -11.26 -2.88
CA GLY A 51 1.66 -11.53 -3.03
C GLY A 51 2.24 -10.73 -4.20
N GLY A 52 3.27 -9.93 -3.93
CA GLY A 52 3.87 -9.05 -4.93
C GLY A 52 3.31 -7.62 -4.94
N ASP A 53 2.43 -7.24 -4.01
CA ASP A 53 2.11 -5.83 -3.80
C ASP A 53 3.23 -5.11 -3.04
N VAL A 54 3.59 -3.93 -3.52
CA VAL A 54 4.42 -2.94 -2.83
C VAL A 54 3.48 -1.95 -2.16
N VAL A 55 3.64 -1.79 -0.84
CA VAL A 55 2.66 -1.08 0.00
C VAL A 55 3.36 0.00 0.84
N GLU A 56 2.86 1.24 0.74
CA GLU A 56 3.22 2.35 1.62
C GLU A 56 2.05 2.63 2.58
N PHE A 57 2.21 2.27 3.85
CA PHE A 57 1.21 2.55 4.89
C PHE A 57 1.29 4.00 5.34
N LYS A 58 0.16 4.71 5.31
CA LYS A 58 0.02 6.04 5.90
C LYS A 58 -0.66 5.90 7.25
N ILE A 59 0.13 6.08 8.31
CA ILE A 59 -0.33 6.12 9.69
C ILE A 59 -0.44 7.58 10.14
N GLY A 60 -1.50 7.89 10.89
CA GLY A 60 -1.61 9.18 11.57
C GLY A 60 -0.68 9.22 12.77
N ALA A 61 0.02 10.35 12.96
CA ALA A 61 0.78 10.62 14.18
C ALA A 61 -0.15 10.61 15.40
#